data_AF-A0A816XDD4-F1
#
_entry.id   AF-A0A816XDD4-F1
#
_cell.length_a   1.000
_cell.length_b   1.000
_cell.length_c   1.000
_cell.angle_alpha   90.00
_cell.angle_beta   90.00
_cell.angle_gamma   90.00
#
_symmetry.space_group_name_H-M   'P 1'
#
loop_
_entity.id
_entity.type
_entity.pdbx_description
1 polymer ?
#
loop_
_entity_poly.entity_id
_entity_poly.type
_entity_poly.pdbx_seq_one_letter_code
_entity_poly.pdbx_strand_id
1 'polypeptide(L)'
;MQTLGLQQYYGSDETFRLLCRKIMALALMPLDKVLNGLEGIKNSAQNLFNSEMSKLLEYFEKNWRSNIELWNLFGFDSRANNACEGYHNRVSSRLHRRHPNIWQLINFMKMEEKRVENIRFQWSAGASRIKNKRTVALKKRIDTLYKRYSDYLINASDLLHGLSFIVAKKNDLRKRNYINISQ
;
A
#
# COMPACT_ATOMS: atom_id res chain seq x y z
N MET A 1 1.55 -13.13 -5.64
CA MET A 1 1.94 -13.84 -4.39
C MET A 1 1.32 -15.24 -4.30
N GLN A 2 0.02 -15.44 -4.55
CA GLN A 2 -0.59 -16.78 -4.51
C GLN A 2 -0.14 -17.71 -5.66
N THR A 3 0.20 -17.17 -6.82
CA THR A 3 0.59 -17.95 -8.01
C THR A 3 2.04 -18.44 -8.01
N LEU A 4 2.87 -18.04 -7.05
CA LEU A 4 4.31 -18.35 -7.01
C LEU A 4 4.70 -19.31 -5.86
N GLY A 5 3.76 -19.84 -5.06
CA GLY A 5 4.10 -20.71 -3.91
C GLY A 5 4.83 -20.03 -2.74
N LEU A 6 5.16 -18.73 -2.86
CA LEU A 6 5.90 -17.91 -1.89
C LEU A 6 5.28 -17.81 -0.48
N GLN A 7 4.04 -18.27 -0.31
CA GLN A 7 3.29 -18.14 0.93
C GLN A 7 3.87 -19.01 2.06
N GLN A 8 4.47 -20.16 1.75
CA GLN A 8 5.14 -21.03 2.72
C GLN A 8 6.44 -20.39 3.26
N TYR A 9 7.30 -19.90 2.36
CA TYR A 9 8.56 -19.23 2.72
C TYR A 9 8.36 -17.92 3.48
N TYR A 10 7.31 -17.15 3.14
CA TYR A 10 6.94 -15.97 3.90
C TYR A 10 6.49 -16.31 5.33
N GLY A 11 6.07 -17.54 5.63
CA GLY A 11 5.71 -17.96 6.98
C GLY A 11 6.91 -18.35 7.84
N SER A 12 7.92 -19.00 7.24
CA SER A 12 9.03 -19.66 7.93
C SER A 12 10.32 -18.85 7.98
N ASP A 13 10.61 -18.00 6.99
CA ASP A 13 11.86 -17.26 6.89
C ASP A 13 11.65 -15.76 7.21
N GLU A 14 12.27 -15.30 8.30
CA GLU A 14 12.21 -13.90 8.72
C GLU A 14 12.98 -12.97 7.78
N THR A 15 14.13 -13.40 7.28
CA THR A 15 14.98 -12.64 6.36
C THR A 15 14.27 -12.45 5.03
N PHE A 16 13.68 -13.52 4.48
CA PHE A 16 12.85 -13.47 3.28
C PHE A 16 11.68 -12.49 3.45
N ARG A 17 10.96 -12.57 4.59
CA ARG A 17 9.88 -11.63 4.93
C ARG A 17 10.37 -10.20 5.01
N LEU A 18 11.51 -9.95 5.64
CA LEU A 18 12.06 -8.61 5.77
C LEU A 18 12.38 -8.01 4.41
N LEU A 19 12.99 -8.79 3.51
CA LEU A 19 13.30 -8.34 2.16
C LEU A 19 12.03 -8.08 1.34
N CYS A 20 11.02 -8.96 1.41
CA CYS A 20 9.71 -8.69 0.79
C CYS A 20 9.11 -7.37 1.30
N ARG A 21 9.22 -7.10 2.61
CA ARG A 21 8.77 -5.85 3.22
C ARG A 21 9.57 -4.64 2.74
N LYS A 22 10.88 -4.78 2.56
CA LYS A 22 11.73 -3.73 1.98
C LYS A 22 11.34 -3.45 0.52
N ILE A 23 11.10 -4.48 -0.31
CA ILE A 23 10.62 -4.30 -1.69
C ILE A 23 9.33 -3.47 -1.72
N MET A 24 8.35 -3.83 -0.88
CA MET A 24 7.10 -3.05 -0.80
C MET A 24 7.31 -1.62 -0.26
N ALA A 25 8.30 -1.42 0.61
CA ALA A 25 8.63 -0.11 1.17
C ALA A 25 9.33 0.82 0.18
N LEU A 26 9.86 0.32 -0.95
CA LEU A 26 10.43 1.15 -2.02
C LEU A 26 9.43 2.18 -2.54
N ALA A 27 8.12 1.87 -2.53
CA ALA A 27 7.08 2.82 -2.92
C ALA A 27 7.01 4.03 -1.98
N LEU A 28 7.59 3.97 -0.80
CA LEU A 28 7.60 5.05 0.19
C LEU A 28 8.97 5.73 0.29
N MET A 29 9.94 5.35 -0.54
CA MET A 29 11.28 5.96 -0.54
C MET A 29 11.31 7.23 -1.39
N PRO A 30 12.17 8.22 -1.04
CA PRO A 30 12.48 9.33 -1.94
C PRO A 30 12.86 8.81 -3.33
N LEU A 31 12.37 9.48 -4.37
CA LEU A 31 12.43 8.99 -5.76
C LEU A 31 13.88 8.67 -6.19
N ASP A 32 14.81 9.56 -5.86
CA ASP A 32 16.24 9.44 -6.15
C ASP A 32 16.95 8.33 -5.35
N LYS A 33 16.32 7.80 -4.30
CA LYS A 33 16.86 6.72 -3.47
C LYS A 33 16.28 5.34 -3.77
N VAL A 34 15.23 5.26 -4.59
CA VAL A 34 14.55 3.99 -4.90
C VAL A 34 15.51 2.97 -5.52
N LEU A 35 16.27 3.37 -6.53
CA LEU A 35 17.18 2.47 -7.25
C LEU A 35 18.31 1.95 -6.34
N ASN A 36 18.89 2.84 -5.51
CA ASN A 36 19.91 2.45 -4.53
C ASN A 36 19.33 1.50 -3.47
N GLY A 37 18.09 1.75 -3.03
CA GLY A 37 17.38 0.86 -2.12
C GLY A 37 17.15 -0.53 -2.71
N LEU A 38 16.76 -0.61 -3.98
CA LEU A 38 16.58 -1.86 -4.71
C LEU A 38 17.89 -2.66 -4.82
N GLU A 39 19.00 -2.00 -5.14
CA GLU A 39 20.32 -2.64 -5.20
C GLU A 39 20.76 -3.17 -3.83
N GLY A 40 20.53 -2.42 -2.76
CA GLY A 40 20.79 -2.88 -1.39
C GLY A 40 19.97 -4.11 -1.00
N ILE A 41 18.72 -4.22 -1.49
CA ILE A 41 17.89 -5.42 -1.30
C ILE A 41 18.47 -6.61 -2.07
N LYS A 42 18.92 -6.43 -3.32
CA LYS A 42 19.54 -7.50 -4.11
C LYS A 42 20.80 -8.05 -3.45
N ASN A 43 21.70 -7.17 -3.01
CA ASN A 43 22.93 -7.58 -2.32
C ASN A 43 22.61 -8.35 -1.02
N SER A 44 21.58 -7.92 -0.29
CA SER A 44 21.11 -8.65 0.89
C SER A 44 20.49 -10.01 0.54
N ALA A 45 19.88 -10.12 -0.65
CA ALA A 45 19.23 -11.34 -1.14
C ALA A 45 20.22 -12.37 -1.70
N GLN A 46 21.41 -11.97 -2.17
CA GLN A 46 22.45 -12.90 -2.63
C GLN A 46 22.87 -13.90 -1.56
N ASN A 47 22.80 -13.49 -0.29
CA ASN A 47 23.10 -14.35 0.86
C ASN A 47 21.99 -15.37 1.17
N LEU A 48 20.82 -15.24 0.54
CA LEU A 48 19.78 -16.24 0.59
C LEU A 48 20.00 -17.21 -0.56
N PHE A 49 20.32 -18.47 -0.27
CA PHE A 49 20.28 -19.57 -1.24
C PHE A 49 18.83 -19.92 -1.60
N ASN A 50 18.04 -18.92 -2.02
CA ASN A 50 16.61 -19.04 -2.25
C ASN A 50 16.27 -18.51 -3.66
N SER A 51 16.06 -19.44 -4.58
CA SER A 51 15.68 -19.17 -5.98
C SER A 51 14.40 -18.34 -6.10
N GLU A 52 13.51 -18.42 -5.10
CA GLU A 52 12.25 -17.69 -5.11
C GLU A 52 12.41 -16.19 -4.84
N MET A 53 13.37 -15.78 -4.03
CA MET A 53 13.67 -14.35 -3.84
C MET A 53 14.23 -13.75 -5.13
N SER A 54 15.11 -14.48 -5.82
CA SER A 54 15.67 -14.05 -7.10
C SER A 54 14.57 -13.87 -8.16
N LYS A 55 13.64 -14.83 -8.28
CA LYS A 55 12.47 -14.71 -9.17
C LYS A 55 11.60 -13.50 -8.84
N LEU A 56 11.37 -13.22 -7.56
CA LEU A 56 10.59 -12.07 -7.13
C LEU A 56 11.28 -10.75 -7.50
N LEU A 57 12.59 -10.65 -7.28
CA LEU A 57 13.38 -9.46 -7.62
C LEU A 57 13.42 -9.25 -9.14
N GLU A 58 13.67 -10.29 -9.92
CA GLU A 58 13.66 -10.24 -11.38
C GLU A 58 12.29 -9.78 -11.92
N TYR A 59 11.19 -10.35 -11.40
CA TYR A 59 9.85 -9.90 -11.73
C TYR A 59 9.65 -8.43 -11.36
N PHE A 60 10.09 -8.02 -10.16
CA PHE A 60 9.93 -6.64 -9.72
C PHE A 60 10.67 -5.68 -10.65
N GLU A 61 11.91 -5.98 -10.99
CA GLU A 61 12.70 -5.15 -11.90
C GLU A 61 12.06 -5.05 -13.27
N LYS A 62 11.69 -6.18 -13.86
CA LYS A 62 11.08 -6.22 -15.20
C LYS A 62 9.83 -5.34 -15.30
N ASN A 63 9.00 -5.32 -14.26
CA ASN A 63 7.70 -4.67 -14.30
C ASN A 63 7.67 -3.26 -13.72
N TRP A 64 8.55 -2.95 -12.76
CA TRP A 64 8.45 -1.74 -11.93
C TRP A 64 9.71 -0.90 -11.91
N ARG A 65 10.84 -1.39 -12.42
CA ARG A 65 12.07 -0.58 -12.49
C ARG A 65 11.88 0.65 -13.38
N SER A 66 11.24 0.45 -14.53
CA SER A 66 10.84 1.53 -15.43
C SER A 66 9.54 2.15 -14.90
N ASN A 67 9.44 3.48 -14.94
CA ASN A 67 8.27 4.25 -14.46
C ASN A 67 8.10 4.32 -12.93
N ILE A 68 9.19 4.53 -12.18
CA ILE A 68 9.16 4.69 -10.71
C ILE A 68 8.13 5.72 -10.26
N GLU A 69 8.03 6.84 -10.99
CA GLU A 69 7.11 7.94 -10.71
C GLU A 69 5.63 7.51 -10.69
N LEU A 70 5.24 6.47 -11.44
CA LEU A 70 3.85 6.02 -11.52
C LEU A 70 3.39 5.27 -10.27
N TRP A 71 4.29 4.59 -9.57
CA TRP A 71 3.97 3.74 -8.41
C TRP A 71 4.58 4.23 -7.11
N ASN A 72 5.47 5.22 -7.17
CA ASN A 72 6.02 5.88 -5.99
C ASN A 72 4.93 6.70 -5.28
N LEU A 73 4.93 6.63 -3.96
CA LEU A 73 3.97 7.23 -3.05
C LEU A 73 4.68 8.13 -2.02
N PHE A 74 5.96 8.48 -2.24
CA PHE A 74 6.68 9.39 -1.36
C PHE A 74 6.02 10.78 -1.41
N GLY A 75 5.82 11.37 -0.22
CA GLY A 75 5.17 12.69 -0.09
C GLY A 75 3.64 12.70 -0.28
N PHE A 76 3.01 11.60 -0.71
CA PHE A 76 1.55 11.58 -0.90
C PHE A 76 0.78 11.29 0.40
N ASP A 77 -0.18 12.17 0.75
CA ASP A 77 -1.04 12.01 1.95
C ASP A 77 -2.08 10.89 1.79
N SER A 78 -2.47 10.61 0.54
CA SER A 78 -3.48 9.62 0.24
C SER A 78 -2.84 8.42 -0.46
N ARG A 79 -3.09 7.22 0.08
CA ARG A 79 -2.92 6.00 -0.70
C ARG A 79 -3.95 6.10 -1.84
N ALA A 80 -3.53 6.46 -3.05
CA ALA A 80 -4.43 6.69 -4.20
C ALA A 80 -5.45 5.54 -4.37
N ASN A 81 -5.01 4.31 -4.10
CA ASN A 81 -5.87 3.13 -4.18
C ASN A 81 -7.02 3.09 -3.15
N ASN A 82 -6.92 3.76 -2.00
CA ASN A 82 -8.01 3.75 -1.00
C ASN A 82 -9.28 4.44 -1.52
N ALA A 83 -9.14 5.47 -2.36
CA ALA A 83 -10.29 6.17 -2.95
C ALA A 83 -10.98 5.27 -3.99
N CYS A 84 -10.20 4.62 -4.86
CA CYS A 84 -10.67 3.67 -5.84
C CYS A 84 -11.28 2.42 -5.19
N GLU A 85 -10.58 1.76 -4.25
CA GLU A 85 -11.10 0.64 -3.44
C GLU A 85 -12.41 1.05 -2.75
N GLY A 86 -12.47 2.25 -2.15
CA GLY A 86 -13.66 2.76 -1.50
C GLY A 86 -14.82 3.00 -2.47
N TYR A 87 -14.56 3.48 -3.68
CA TYR A 87 -15.56 3.65 -4.72
C TYR A 87 -16.07 2.30 -5.24
N HIS A 88 -15.17 1.40 -5.63
CA HIS A 88 -15.53 0.06 -6.09
C HIS A 88 -16.34 -0.72 -5.05
N ASN A 89 -15.96 -0.64 -3.77
CA ASN A 89 -16.72 -1.27 -2.70
C ASN A 89 -18.13 -0.71 -2.59
N ARG A 90 -18.32 0.62 -2.71
CA ARG A 90 -19.66 1.24 -2.71
C ARG A 90 -20.49 0.83 -3.93
N VAL A 91 -19.87 0.81 -5.10
CA VAL A 91 -20.51 0.35 -6.35
C VAL A 91 -21.01 -1.07 -6.17
N SER A 92 -20.11 -1.97 -5.75
CA SER A 92 -20.43 -3.38 -5.53
C SER A 92 -21.49 -3.57 -4.44
N SER A 93 -21.38 -2.84 -3.32
CA SER A 93 -22.31 -2.97 -2.19
C SER A 93 -23.69 -2.38 -2.48
N ARG A 94 -23.82 -1.42 -3.40
CA ARG A 94 -25.13 -0.83 -3.73
C ARG A 94 -25.82 -1.54 -4.88
N LEU A 95 -25.06 -1.96 -5.89
CA LEU A 95 -25.63 -2.61 -7.07
C LEU A 95 -25.95 -4.09 -6.81
N HIS A 96 -25.34 -4.72 -5.79
CA HIS A 96 -25.57 -6.11 -5.35
C HIS A 96 -25.52 -7.16 -6.48
N ARG A 97 -24.93 -6.82 -7.63
CA ARG A 97 -24.85 -7.66 -8.83
C ARG A 97 -23.57 -7.33 -9.61
N ARG A 98 -22.99 -8.37 -10.22
CA ARG A 98 -21.79 -8.26 -11.06
C ARG A 98 -22.06 -7.52 -12.38
N HIS A 99 -23.27 -7.66 -12.91
CA HIS A 99 -23.71 -7.02 -14.15
C HIS A 99 -25.08 -6.34 -13.94
N PRO A 100 -25.09 -5.11 -13.38
CA PRO A 100 -26.32 -4.34 -13.22
C PRO A 100 -26.85 -3.92 -14.60
N ASN A 101 -28.17 -3.86 -14.74
CA ASN A 101 -28.77 -3.31 -15.96
C ASN A 101 -28.66 -1.78 -15.98
N ILE A 102 -28.95 -1.18 -17.15
CA ILE A 102 -28.78 0.27 -17.35
C ILE A 102 -29.61 1.11 -16.37
N TRP A 103 -30.81 0.68 -16.01
CA TRP A 103 -31.68 1.39 -15.06
C TRP A 103 -31.13 1.37 -13.63
N GLN A 104 -30.60 0.22 -13.20
CA GLN A 104 -29.93 0.08 -11.91
C GLN A 104 -28.69 0.98 -11.85
N LEU A 105 -27.92 1.04 -12.94
CA LEU A 105 -26.77 1.92 -13.03
C LEU A 105 -27.16 3.40 -12.95
N ILE A 106 -28.18 3.83 -13.70
CA ILE A 106 -28.69 5.21 -13.67
C ILE A 106 -29.14 5.59 -12.26
N ASN A 107 -29.89 4.72 -11.58
CA ASN A 107 -30.35 4.98 -10.22
C ASN A 107 -29.18 5.10 -9.24
N PHE A 108 -28.16 4.24 -9.36
CA PHE A 108 -26.94 4.36 -8.58
C PHE A 108 -26.21 5.68 -8.83
N MET A 109 -26.09 6.12 -10.08
CA MET A 109 -25.45 7.39 -10.42
C MET A 109 -26.17 8.59 -9.78
N LYS A 110 -27.51 8.63 -9.85
CA LYS A 110 -28.33 9.66 -9.18
C LYS A 110 -28.13 9.68 -7.66
N MET A 111 -28.01 8.50 -7.04
CA MET A 111 -27.73 8.41 -5.60
C MET A 111 -26.32 8.90 -5.26
N GLU A 112 -25.33 8.61 -6.11
CA GLU A 112 -23.96 9.08 -5.91
C GLU A 112 -23.82 10.58 -6.09
N GLU A 113 -24.52 11.18 -7.05
CA GLU A 113 -24.58 12.63 -7.24
C GLU A 113 -25.06 13.33 -5.95
N LYS A 114 -26.24 12.94 -5.43
CA LYS A 114 -26.78 13.46 -4.17
C LYS A 114 -25.81 13.29 -3.00
N ARG A 115 -25.09 12.15 -2.95
CA ARG A 115 -24.09 11.91 -1.90
C ARG A 115 -22.91 12.88 -2.01
N VAL A 116 -22.38 13.10 -3.22
CA VAL A 116 -21.27 14.03 -3.46
C VAL A 116 -21.68 15.45 -3.10
N GLU A 117 -22.89 15.86 -3.49
CA GLU A 117 -23.46 17.14 -3.13
C GLU A 117 -23.56 17.33 -1.61
N ASN A 118 -24.11 16.34 -0.89
CA ASN A 118 -24.18 16.37 0.57
C ASN A 118 -22.80 16.49 1.24
N ILE A 119 -21.78 15.81 0.71
CA ILE A 119 -20.40 15.94 1.23
C ILE A 119 -19.85 17.34 0.98
N ARG A 120 -20.12 17.91 -0.19
CA ARG A 120 -19.71 19.29 -0.50
C ARG A 120 -20.35 20.27 0.47
N PHE A 121 -21.64 20.14 0.74
CA PHE A 121 -22.34 20.97 1.74
C PHE A 121 -21.75 20.81 3.14
N GLN A 122 -21.49 19.57 3.58
CA GLN A 122 -20.83 19.31 4.86
C GLN A 122 -19.47 19.99 4.95
N TRP A 123 -18.64 19.91 3.90
CA TRP A 123 -17.34 20.58 3.87
C TRP A 123 -17.46 22.10 3.88
N SER A 124 -18.39 22.68 3.11
CA SER A 124 -18.66 24.13 3.16
C SER A 124 -19.13 24.59 4.55
N ALA A 125 -19.84 23.73 5.29
CA ALA A 125 -20.26 23.97 6.67
C ALA A 125 -19.14 23.70 7.70
N GLY A 126 -17.91 23.42 7.28
CA GLY A 126 -16.76 23.19 8.15
C GLY A 126 -16.65 21.78 8.74
N ALA A 127 -17.47 20.82 8.28
CA ALA A 127 -17.37 19.44 8.73
C ALA A 127 -16.05 18.83 8.27
N SER A 128 -15.36 18.15 9.20
CA SER A 128 -14.14 17.41 8.89
C SER A 128 -14.38 15.90 8.97
N ARG A 129 -13.69 15.15 8.10
CA ARG A 129 -13.80 13.70 8.13
C ARG A 129 -13.02 13.14 9.32
N ILE A 130 -13.71 12.42 10.20
CA ILE A 130 -13.07 11.69 11.29
C ILE A 130 -12.12 10.65 10.69
N LYS A 131 -10.81 10.85 10.89
CA LYS A 131 -9.78 9.89 10.49
C LYS A 131 -9.65 8.81 11.55
N ASN A 132 -9.54 7.55 11.13
CA ASN A 132 -9.31 6.44 12.06
C ASN A 132 -7.98 6.66 12.83
N LYS A 133 -8.03 6.59 14.17
CA LYS A 133 -6.88 6.80 15.07
C LYS A 133 -5.63 6.02 14.65
N ARG A 134 -5.79 4.76 14.19
CA ARG A 134 -4.67 3.91 13.72
C ARG A 134 -4.05 4.44 12.44
N THR A 135 -4.86 4.96 11.52
CA THR A 135 -4.37 5.57 10.27
C THR A 135 -3.58 6.84 10.57
N VAL A 136 -4.08 7.66 11.50
CA VAL A 136 -3.39 8.87 11.96
C VAL A 136 -2.04 8.51 12.60
N ALA A 137 -2.02 7.52 13.50
CA ALA A 137 -0.78 7.07 14.14
C ALA A 137 0.24 6.51 13.14
N LEU A 138 -0.21 5.75 12.13
CA LEU A 138 0.66 5.23 11.08
C LEU A 138 1.28 6.35 10.25
N LYS A 139 0.46 7.32 9.83
CA LYS A 139 0.93 8.50 9.09
C LYS A 139 1.96 9.27 9.92
N LYS A 140 1.67 9.56 11.19
CA LYS A 140 2.60 10.24 12.11
C LYS A 140 3.96 9.53 12.18
N ARG A 141 3.96 8.19 12.19
CA ARG A 141 5.20 7.40 12.20
C ARG A 141 5.99 7.52 10.89
N ILE A 142 5.30 7.50 9.74
CA ILE A 142 5.93 7.75 8.43
C ILE A 142 6.53 9.15 8.40
N ASP A 143 5.75 10.17 8.79
CA ASP A 143 6.19 11.57 8.78
C ASP A 143 7.40 11.78 9.71
N THR A 144 7.45 11.08 10.85
CA THR A 144 8.60 11.11 11.76
C THR A 144 9.86 10.50 11.14
N LEU A 145 9.73 9.41 10.38
CA LEU A 145 10.86 8.81 9.67
C LEU A 145 11.37 9.74 8.57
N TYR A 146 10.47 10.36 7.79
CA TYR A 146 10.85 11.35 6.79
C TYR A 146 11.54 12.56 7.41
N LYS A 147 11.03 13.07 8.53
CA LYS A 147 11.68 14.16 9.26
C LYS A 147 13.10 13.79 9.69
N ARG A 148 13.28 12.63 10.34
CA ARG A 148 14.60 12.15 10.75
C ARG A 148 15.57 11.98 9.58
N TYR A 149 15.06 11.53 8.43
CA TYR A 149 15.86 11.42 7.21
C TYR A 149 16.27 12.79 6.66
N SER A 150 15.32 13.74 6.61
CA SER A 150 15.57 15.12 6.20
C SER A 150 16.54 15.85 7.12
N ASP A 151 16.50 15.55 8.42
CA ASP A 151 17.40 16.09 9.44
C ASP A 151 18.77 15.36 9.47
N TYR A 152 19.05 14.49 8.50
CA TYR A 152 20.27 13.66 8.39
C TYR A 152 20.56 12.77 9.61
N LEU A 153 19.55 12.48 10.45
CA LEU A 153 19.68 11.62 11.63
C LEU A 153 19.67 10.13 11.31
N ILE A 154 19.19 9.77 10.12
CA ILE A 154 19.16 8.39 9.59
C ILE A 154 19.54 8.41 8.11
N ASN A 155 20.21 7.36 7.64
CA ASN A 155 20.53 7.23 6.22
C ASN A 155 19.36 6.58 5.43
N ALA A 156 19.54 6.43 4.10
CA ALA A 156 18.51 5.85 3.24
C ALA A 156 18.22 4.36 3.54
N SER A 157 19.23 3.60 3.98
CA SER A 157 19.07 2.19 4.37
C SER A 157 18.22 2.08 5.65
N ASP A 158 18.49 2.92 6.64
CA ASP A 158 17.74 3.00 7.89
C ASP A 158 16.29 3.44 7.66
N LEU A 159 16.09 4.42 6.75
CA LEU A 159 14.76 4.83 6.33
C LEU A 159 13.99 3.66 5.71
N LEU A 160 14.58 2.98 4.73
CA LEU A 160 13.99 1.82 4.07
C LEU A 160 13.65 0.71 5.07
N HIS A 161 14.55 0.45 6.02
CA HIS A 161 14.33 -0.53 7.07
C HIS A 161 13.16 -0.12 7.97
N GLY A 162 13.11 1.13 8.44
CA GLY A 162 12.00 1.66 9.24
C GLY A 162 10.65 1.58 8.54
N LEU A 163 10.61 1.93 7.24
CA LEU A 163 9.40 1.85 6.40
C LEU A 163 8.96 0.38 6.18
N SER A 164 9.89 -0.58 6.11
CA SER A 164 9.55 -2.00 5.95
C SER A 164 8.67 -2.55 7.10
N PHE A 165 8.88 -2.09 8.33
CA PHE A 165 8.06 -2.47 9.48
C PHE A 165 6.65 -1.84 9.45
N ILE A 166 6.53 -0.66 8.84
CA ILE A 166 5.25 0.04 8.67
C ILE A 166 4.36 -0.72 7.68
N VAL A 167 4.95 -1.22 6.58
CA VAL A 167 4.24 -2.03 5.59
C VAL A 167 3.78 -3.37 6.18
N ALA A 168 4.63 -4.01 7.00
CA ALA A 168 4.35 -5.29 7.67
C ALA A 168 3.02 -5.28 8.43
N LYS A 169 2.87 -4.28 9.31
CA LYS A 169 1.74 -4.16 10.25
C LYS A 169 0.40 -4.02 9.52
N LYS A 170 0.40 -3.53 8.28
CA LYS A 170 -0.80 -3.42 7.44
C LYS A 170 -1.21 -4.76 6.82
N ASN A 171 -0.25 -5.58 6.40
CA ASN A 171 -0.54 -6.87 5.76
C ASN A 171 -1.11 -7.89 6.75
N ASP A 172 -0.63 -7.89 8.00
CA ASP A 172 -1.18 -8.75 9.06
C ASP A 172 -2.63 -8.40 9.40
N LEU A 173 -3.00 -7.11 9.30
CA LEU A 173 -4.37 -6.64 9.52
C LEU A 173 -5.31 -7.04 8.37
N ARG A 174 -4.84 -7.00 7.11
CA ARG A 174 -5.64 -7.47 5.97
C ARG A 174 -5.91 -8.99 6.09
N LYS A 175 -4.91 -9.80 6.44
CA LYS A 175 -5.08 -11.25 6.65
C LYS A 175 -6.13 -11.59 7.72
N ARG A 176 -6.12 -10.92 8.88
CA ARG A 176 -7.10 -11.16 9.96
C ARG A 176 -8.55 -10.85 9.53
N ASN A 177 -8.75 -9.82 8.71
CA ASN A 177 -10.09 -9.45 8.27
C ASN A 177 -10.69 -10.42 7.24
N TYR A 178 -9.88 -11.10 6.43
CA TYR A 178 -10.40 -12.12 5.48
C TYR A 178 -10.81 -13.43 6.17
N ILE A 179 -10.11 -13.82 7.25
CA ILE A 179 -10.43 -15.02 8.02
C ILE A 179 -11.80 -14.88 8.71
N ASN A 180 -12.15 -13.67 9.16
CA ASN A 180 -13.42 -13.40 9.84
C ASN A 180 -14.63 -13.18 8.91
N ILE A 181 -14.44 -13.17 7.59
CA ILE A 181 -15.53 -13.03 6.60
C ILE A 181 -15.86 -14.41 5.97
N SER A 182 -15.11 -15.46 6.34
CA SER A 182 -15.23 -16.81 5.80
C SER A 182 -15.86 -17.81 6.80
N GLN A 183 -16.49 -17.30 7.85
CA GLN A 183 -17.33 -18.04 8.82
C GLN A 183 -18.72 -17.41 8.81
#